data_AF-A0A7J4IZ90-F1
#
_entry.id   AF-A0A7J4IZ90-F1
#
_cell.length_a   1.000
_cell.length_b   1.000
_cell.length_c   1.000
_cell.angle_alpha   90.00
_cell.angle_beta   90.00
_cell.angle_gamma   90.00
#
_symmetry.space_group_name_H-M   'P 1'
#
loop_
_entity.id
_entity.type
_entity.pdbx_description
1 polymer ?
#
loop_
_entity_poly.entity_id
_entity_poly.type
_entity_poly.pdbx_seq_one_letter_code
_entity_poly.pdbx_strand_id
1 'polypeptide(L)'
;MAIAGLGPILSLVVIILIIYIVLRSGRSLAWLVVNSLIGIIILWLVNLFPAINIPINIWSVLITVFGGIAGVALLILLNLAGITL
;
A
#
# COMPACT_ATOMS: atom_id res chain seq x y z
N MET A 1 24.93 -8.89 -7.90
CA MET A 1 24.46 -9.42 -6.59
C MET A 1 24.24 -8.24 -5.68
N ALA A 2 23.07 -7.63 -5.71
CA ALA A 2 22.74 -6.56 -4.77
C ALA A 2 21.41 -6.91 -4.10
N ILE A 3 21.26 -6.52 -2.84
CA ILE A 3 20.01 -6.43 -2.07
C ILE A 3 19.41 -7.73 -1.45
N ALA A 4 20.21 -8.72 -1.06
CA ALA A 4 19.67 -9.90 -0.34
C ALA A 4 19.49 -9.72 1.19
N GLY A 5 20.00 -8.63 1.79
CA GLY A 5 20.03 -8.47 3.27
C GLY A 5 19.09 -7.40 3.87
N LEU A 6 18.67 -6.40 3.09
CA LEU A 6 17.87 -5.27 3.60
C LEU A 6 16.36 -5.38 3.27
N GLY A 7 16.00 -6.21 2.30
CA GLY A 7 14.61 -6.45 1.90
C GLY A 7 13.69 -6.86 3.06
N PRO A 8 14.09 -7.81 3.93
CA PRO A 8 13.27 -8.26 5.07
C PRO A 8 13.08 -7.18 6.15
N ILE A 9 14.09 -6.32 6.34
CA ILE A 9 14.08 -5.28 7.37
C ILE A 9 13.20 -4.12 6.90
N LEU A 10 13.34 -3.72 5.64
CA LEU A 10 12.50 -2.68 5.04
C LEU A 10 11.03 -3.08 4.98
N SER A 11 10.73 -4.34 4.64
CA SER A 11 9.35 -4.84 4.66
C SER A 11 8.76 -4.87 6.08
N LEU A 12 9.56 -5.23 7.09
CA LEU A 12 9.16 -5.17 8.50
C LEU A 12 8.82 -3.73 8.95
N VAL A 13 9.67 -2.76 8.61
CA VAL A 13 9.42 -1.35 8.96
C VAL A 13 8.13 -0.85 8.33
N VAL A 14 7.90 -1.20 7.06
CA VAL A 14 6.66 -0.87 6.34
C VAL A 14 5.43 -1.50 7.01
N ILE A 15 5.48 -2.80 7.35
CA ILE A 15 4.38 -3.51 8.02
C ILE A 15 4.07 -2.85 9.37
N ILE A 16 5.08 -2.52 10.16
CA ILE A 16 4.92 -1.85 11.46
C ILE A 16 4.27 -0.48 11.28
N LEU A 17 4.67 0.29 10.26
CA LEU A 17 4.09 1.60 9.96
C LEU A 17 2.61 1.49 9.58
N ILE A 18 2.26 0.50 8.75
CA ILE A 18 0.87 0.21 8.36
C ILE A 18 0.03 -0.14 9.59
N ILE A 19 0.51 -1.06 10.43
CA ILE A 19 -0.18 -1.47 11.66
C ILE A 19 -0.39 -0.27 12.59
N TYR A 20 0.63 0.59 12.75
CA TYR A 20 0.53 1.79 13.58
C TYR A 20 -0.55 2.76 13.08
N ILE A 21 -0.61 3.01 11.77
CA ILE A 21 -1.62 3.90 11.16
C ILE A 21 -3.03 3.33 11.30
N VAL A 22 -3.18 2.01 11.16
CA VAL A 22 -4.47 1.30 11.32
C VAL A 22 -4.94 1.37 12.77
N LEU A 23 -4.08 1.07 13.74
CA LEU A 23 -4.40 1.11 15.17
C LEU A 23 -4.74 2.53 15.65
N ARG A 24 -4.08 3.55 15.10
CA ARG A 24 -4.35 4.95 15.43
C ARG A 24 -5.67 5.45 14.82
N SER A 25 -6.13 4.86 13.72
CA SER A 25 -7.23 5.41 12.94
C SER A 25 -8.60 5.30 13.61
N GLY A 26 -8.85 4.32 14.49
CA GLY A 26 -10.14 4.20 15.21
C GLY A 26 -11.38 4.23 14.30
N ARG A 27 -11.24 3.86 13.02
CA ARG A 27 -12.27 4.05 11.99
C ARG A 27 -13.30 2.93 12.03
N SER A 28 -14.57 3.30 11.88
CA SER A 28 -15.70 2.36 11.73
C SER A 28 -15.49 1.44 10.52
N LEU A 29 -15.97 0.19 10.64
CA LEU A 29 -15.92 -0.84 9.58
C LEU A 29 -16.47 -0.34 8.24
N ALA A 30 -17.56 0.43 8.25
CA ALA A 30 -18.12 1.05 7.05
C ALA A 30 -17.14 2.00 6.37
N TRP A 31 -16.28 2.67 7.15
CA TRP A 31 -15.30 3.62 6.63
C TRP A 31 -14.06 2.95 6.04
N LEU A 32 -13.75 1.72 6.44
CA LEU A 32 -12.72 0.89 5.80
C LEU A 32 -13.17 0.41 4.42
N VAL A 33 -14.44 0.02 4.28
CA VAL A 33 -15.00 -0.41 2.99
C VAL A 33 -15.00 0.72 1.97
N VAL A 34 -15.40 1.94 2.36
CA VAL A 34 -15.35 3.08 1.44
C VAL A 34 -13.91 3.48 1.11
N ASN A 35 -13.00 3.43 2.10
CA ASN A 35 -11.57 3.68 1.84
C ASN A 35 -10.94 2.65 0.91
N SER A 36 -11.36 1.37 0.96
CA SER A 36 -10.86 0.35 0.04
C SER A 36 -11.29 0.63 -1.40
N LEU A 37 -12.56 0.98 -1.60
CA LEU A 37 -13.09 1.33 -2.93
C LEU A 37 -12.34 2.52 -3.51
N ILE A 38 -12.17 3.57 -2.71
CA ILE A 38 -11.39 4.75 -3.11
C ILE A 38 -9.93 4.36 -3.41
N GLY A 39 -9.32 3.53 -2.58
CA GLY A 39 -7.94 3.09 -2.77
C GLY A 39 -7.73 2.29 -4.05
N ILE A 40 -8.66 1.41 -4.40
CA ILE A 40 -8.65 0.65 -5.66
C ILE A 40 -8.78 1.59 -6.86
N ILE A 41 -9.69 2.56 -6.81
CA ILE A 41 -9.87 3.56 -7.87
C ILE A 41 -8.59 4.38 -8.07
N ILE A 42 -7.95 4.82 -6.99
CA ILE A 42 -6.71 5.59 -7.06
C ILE A 42 -5.57 4.70 -7.60
N LEU A 43 -5.42 3.46 -7.15
CA LEU A 43 -4.43 2.54 -7.70
C LEU A 43 -4.61 2.34 -9.20
N TRP A 44 -5.86 2.19 -9.64
CA TRP A 44 -6.17 2.06 -11.06
C TRP A 44 -5.78 3.33 -11.84
N LEU A 45 -6.12 4.52 -11.33
CA LEU A 45 -5.73 5.80 -11.93
C LEU A 45 -4.20 5.99 -11.98
N VAL A 46 -3.50 5.58 -10.93
CA VAL A 46 -2.04 5.68 -10.85
C VAL A 46 -1.38 4.73 -11.85
N ASN A 47 -1.96 3.56 -12.07
CA ASN A 47 -1.48 2.59 -13.04
C ASN A 47 -1.71 3.02 -14.52
N LEU A 48 -2.42 4.14 -14.75
CA LEU A 48 -2.47 4.77 -16.07
C LEU A 48 -1.18 5.55 -16.39
N PHE A 49 -0.37 5.86 -15.39
CA PHE A 49 0.92 6.51 -15.60
C PHE A 49 1.98 5.47 -15.98
N PRO A 50 2.66 5.60 -17.14
CA PRO A 50 3.63 4.62 -17.61
C PRO A 50 4.86 4.48 -16.70
N ALA A 51 5.05 5.40 -15.75
CA ALA A 51 6.15 5.38 -14.78
C ALA A 51 5.82 4.56 -13.51
N ILE A 52 4.55 4.22 -13.26
CA ILE A 52 4.11 3.54 -12.03
C ILE A 52 3.28 2.34 -12.42
N ASN A 53 3.80 1.14 -12.17
CA ASN A 53 3.10 -0.11 -12.50
C ASN A 53 2.95 -0.95 -11.24
N ILE A 54 1.85 -0.73 -10.52
CA ILE A 54 1.53 -1.43 -9.28
C ILE A 54 0.60 -2.60 -9.61
N PRO A 55 1.01 -3.86 -9.38
CA PRO A 55 0.15 -5.01 -9.59
C PRO A 55 -1.10 -4.89 -8.70
N ILE A 56 -2.29 -4.98 -9.29
CA ILE A 56 -3.54 -5.04 -8.51
C ILE A 56 -3.73 -6.50 -8.09
N ASN A 57 -3.33 -6.82 -6.87
CA ASN A 57 -3.45 -8.16 -6.30
C ASN A 57 -4.08 -8.12 -4.89
N ILE A 58 -4.23 -9.29 -4.27
CA ILE A 58 -4.87 -9.39 -2.95
C ILE A 58 -4.12 -8.56 -1.90
N TRP A 59 -2.79 -8.42 -2.02
CA TRP A 59 -1.94 -7.66 -1.10
C TRP A 59 -2.13 -6.15 -1.28
N SER A 60 -2.11 -5.65 -2.51
CA SER A 60 -2.34 -4.23 -2.80
C SER A 60 -3.75 -3.79 -2.35
N VAL A 61 -4.74 -4.69 -2.50
CA VAL A 61 -6.11 -4.47 -2.03
C VAL A 61 -6.15 -4.45 -0.50
N LEU A 62 -5.52 -5.40 0.20
CA LEU A 62 -5.48 -5.39 1.67
C LEU A 62 -4.80 -4.12 2.21
N ILE A 63 -3.68 -3.71 1.62
CA ILE A 63 -2.97 -2.49 2.02
C ILE A 63 -3.84 -1.25 1.81
N THR A 64 -4.63 -1.19 0.74
CA THR A 64 -5.58 -0.10 0.52
C THR A 64 -6.86 -0.19 1.35
N VAL A 65 -7.32 -1.39 1.73
CA VAL A 65 -8.44 -1.60 2.66
C VAL A 65 -8.09 -1.08 4.06
N PHE A 66 -6.92 -1.45 4.56
CA PHE A 66 -6.49 -1.07 5.90
C PHE A 66 -5.88 0.34 5.96
N GLY A 67 -5.15 0.74 4.92
CA GLY A 67 -4.47 2.04 4.85
C GLY A 67 -5.25 3.15 4.14
N GLY A 68 -6.30 2.84 3.36
CA GLY A 68 -7.01 3.81 2.52
C GLY A 68 -6.06 4.55 1.57
N ILE A 69 -6.23 5.86 1.46
CA ILE A 69 -5.35 6.76 0.69
C ILE A 69 -3.89 6.67 1.16
N ALA A 70 -3.64 6.53 2.47
CA ALA A 70 -2.27 6.37 2.98
C ALA A 70 -1.66 5.03 2.55
N GLY A 71 -2.48 3.98 2.44
CA GLY A 71 -2.08 2.69 1.86
C GLY A 71 -1.71 2.80 0.39
N VAL A 72 -2.46 3.58 -0.40
CA VAL A 72 -2.13 3.85 -1.80
C VAL A 72 -0.80 4.62 -1.91
N ALA A 73 -0.65 5.70 -1.14
CA ALA A 73 0.59 6.48 -1.12
C ALA A 73 1.80 5.61 -0.78
N LEU A 74 1.63 4.68 0.16
CA LEU A 74 2.66 3.72 0.53
C LEU A 74 2.99 2.74 -0.61
N LEU A 75 1.99 2.19 -1.30
CA LEU A 75 2.21 1.34 -2.48
C LEU A 75 2.94 2.07 -3.60
N ILE A 76 2.66 3.36 -3.80
CA ILE A 76 3.38 4.20 -4.76
C ILE A 76 4.84 4.34 -4.34
N LEU A 77 5.11 4.64 -3.08
CA LEU A 77 6.49 4.75 -2.57
C LEU A 77 7.26 3.43 -2.71
N LEU A 78 6.61 2.28 -2.45
CA LEU A 78 7.19 0.97 -2.66
C LEU A 78 7.51 0.72 -4.14
N ASN A 79 6.61 1.08 -5.05
CA ASN A 79 6.83 0.96 -6.49
C ASN A 79 8.02 1.81 -6.97
N LEU A 80 8.11 3.07 -6.50
CA LEU A 80 9.25 3.94 -6.77
C LEU A 80 10.56 3.40 -6.17
N ALA A 81 10.49 2.70 -5.04
CA ALA A 81 11.64 2.01 -4.45
C ALA A 81 12.01 0.70 -5.19
N GLY A 82 11.28 0.33 -6.25
CA GLY A 82 11.49 -0.88 -7.04
C GLY A 82 10.93 -2.16 -6.40
N ILE A 83 10.14 -2.04 -5.34
CA ILE A 83 9.50 -3.15 -4.64
C ILE A 83 8.05 -3.22 -5.08
N THR A 84 7.76 -4.16 -5.99
CA THR A 84 6.39 -4.44 -6.43
C THR A 84 5.80 -5.55 -5.57
N LEU A 85 4.66 -5.27 -4.95
CA LEU A 85 3.88 -6.25 -4.18
C LEU A 85 2.84 -6.94 -5.04
#